data_AF-A0A5N6PHL5-F1
#
_entry.id   AF-A0A5N6PHL5-F1
#
_cell.length_a   1.000
_cell.length_b   1.000
_cell.length_c   1.000
_cell.angle_alpha   90.00
_cell.angle_beta   90.00
_cell.angle_gamma   90.00
#
_symmetry.space_group_name_H-M   'P 1'
#
loop_
_entity.id
_entity.type
_entity.pdbx_description
1 polymer ?
#
loop_
_entity_poly.entity_id
_entity_poly.type
_entity_poly.pdbx_seq_one_letter_code
_entity_poly.pdbx_strand_id
1 'polypeptide(L)'
;MGRVIRAQRKGAGSVFRSHTHHRKGPARFRSLDFGERNGYLKGVVTEIIHDPGRGAPLARVTFRHPFRYKHQKELFVAAEGMYTGQFVFCGKKANLMVGNVLPLRSIPEGAVVCNVEHHVGDRGSFARASGDYAIVISHNPDNGTTRYNPQPSSSAPSKGKRTLSQNSNRRWFEAISTIAIRGYDNLVDVCDRANALCPKTPIGDVLRQFLRTTLNPPPRPHLWYGKLHDSPSDTTLLLGPIYGRANFTILPQRDFDNLVDVCDRANALCPKTPIGDVLRQFLPKKIVPSGCRAMIGQVAGGGRTEKPMLKAGNAYHKFRVKRNCWPKVRGVAMNPVEHPHGGGNHQHIGHASTVRRDAPPGQKVGLIAARRTGRLRGQAAATAAKADK
;
A
#
# COMPACT_ATOMS: atom_id res chain seq x y z
N MET A 1 -42.38 -3.43 11.51
CA MET A 1 -41.55 -3.27 10.29
C MET A 1 -40.76 -1.97 10.38
N GLY A 2 -39.47 -1.97 10.00
CA GLY A 2 -38.60 -0.79 10.07
C GLY A 2 -38.63 0.09 8.80
N ARG A 3 -38.10 1.31 8.86
CA ARG A 3 -37.99 2.22 7.71
C ARG A 3 -36.71 1.96 6.91
N VAL A 4 -36.72 2.33 5.63
CA VAL A 4 -35.54 2.26 4.75
C VAL A 4 -34.53 3.32 5.15
N ILE A 5 -33.32 2.89 5.52
CA ILE A 5 -32.27 3.78 6.03
C ILE A 5 -31.71 4.69 4.94
N ARG A 6 -31.16 5.85 5.33
CA ARG A 6 -30.50 6.80 4.40
C ARG A 6 -29.40 6.15 3.55
N ALA A 7 -28.69 5.15 4.08
CA ALA A 7 -27.63 4.45 3.34
C ALA A 7 -28.18 3.71 2.11
N GLN A 8 -29.35 3.06 2.24
CA GLN A 8 -30.04 2.36 1.15
C GLN A 8 -30.64 3.36 0.14
N ARG A 9 -31.29 4.43 0.64
CA ARG A 9 -31.94 5.44 -0.21
C ARG A 9 -31.01 6.12 -1.21
N LYS A 10 -29.70 6.17 -0.94
CA LYS A 10 -28.70 6.72 -1.87
C LYS A 10 -28.57 5.95 -3.18
N GLY A 11 -28.93 4.67 -3.21
CA GLY A 11 -28.85 3.83 -4.41
C GLY A 11 -30.00 4.06 -5.39
N ALA A 12 -31.18 4.42 -4.89
CA ALA A 12 -32.40 4.56 -5.70
C ALA A 12 -32.35 5.73 -6.71
N GLY A 13 -31.41 6.65 -6.56
CA GLY A 13 -31.21 7.73 -7.53
C GLY A 13 -32.39 8.71 -7.61
N SER A 14 -33.03 9.07 -6.51
CA SER A 14 -33.97 10.19 -6.45
C SER A 14 -33.23 11.49 -6.06
N VAL A 15 -33.47 12.00 -4.86
CA VAL A 15 -32.83 13.22 -4.29
C VAL A 15 -31.30 13.12 -4.23
N PHE A 16 -30.75 11.90 -4.25
CA PHE A 16 -29.31 11.64 -4.16
C PHE A 16 -28.58 11.62 -5.51
N ARG A 17 -29.25 11.97 -6.62
CA ARG A 17 -28.57 12.18 -7.92
C ARG A 17 -27.53 13.30 -7.82
N SER A 18 -26.52 13.23 -8.69
CA SER A 18 -25.55 14.31 -8.82
C SER A 18 -26.17 15.50 -9.55
N HIS A 19 -25.98 16.71 -9.04
CA HIS A 19 -26.26 17.92 -9.80
C HIS A 19 -25.23 18.03 -10.95
N THR A 20 -25.70 17.90 -12.19
CA THR A 20 -24.85 17.87 -13.40
C THR A 20 -25.04 19.07 -14.32
N HIS A 21 -26.04 19.91 -14.07
CA HIS A 21 -26.45 21.02 -14.96
C HIS A 21 -25.29 21.96 -15.35
N HIS A 22 -24.46 22.38 -14.38
CA HIS A 22 -23.35 23.30 -14.64
C HIS A 22 -22.02 22.62 -14.97
N ARG A 23 -21.98 21.28 -15.11
CA ARG A 23 -20.73 20.60 -15.45
C ARG A 23 -20.37 20.85 -16.90
N LYS A 24 -19.11 21.19 -17.15
CA LYS A 24 -18.59 21.53 -18.48
C LYS A 24 -18.45 20.31 -19.38
N GLY A 25 -18.19 19.15 -18.79
CA GLY A 25 -18.15 17.88 -19.51
C GLY A 25 -17.25 16.84 -18.84
N PRO A 26 -17.18 15.62 -19.40
CA PRO A 26 -16.31 14.59 -18.90
C PRO A 26 -14.85 14.93 -19.23
N ALA A 27 -14.03 15.09 -18.20
CA ALA A 27 -12.59 15.13 -18.41
C ALA A 27 -12.10 13.74 -18.85
N ARG A 28 -11.43 13.65 -20.00
CA ARG A 28 -10.95 12.39 -20.57
C ARG A 28 -9.88 12.68 -21.59
N PHE A 29 -8.96 11.74 -21.80
CA PHE A 29 -8.12 11.78 -22.98
C PHE A 29 -8.95 11.62 -24.25
N ARG A 30 -8.33 11.93 -25.37
CA ARG A 30 -8.89 11.71 -26.70
C ARG A 30 -9.07 10.20 -26.97
N SER A 31 -9.80 9.88 -28.04
CA SER A 31 -9.80 8.51 -28.56
C SER A 31 -8.39 8.06 -28.92
N LEU A 32 -8.09 6.79 -28.70
CA LEU A 32 -6.80 6.22 -29.05
C LEU A 32 -6.76 5.95 -30.56
N ASP A 33 -6.22 6.91 -31.31
CA ASP A 33 -6.11 6.85 -32.76
C ASP A 33 -4.73 6.34 -33.21
N PHE A 34 -4.57 6.02 -34.50
CA PHE A 34 -3.30 5.60 -35.10
C PHE A 34 -2.16 6.61 -34.83
N GLY A 35 -2.47 7.91 -34.90
CA GLY A 35 -1.50 8.99 -34.64
C GLY A 35 -0.91 8.96 -33.24
N GLU A 36 -1.68 8.60 -32.21
CA GLU A 36 -1.17 8.49 -30.82
C GLU A 36 -0.42 7.18 -30.57
N ARG A 37 -0.81 6.09 -31.24
CA ARG A 37 -0.14 4.77 -31.08
C ARG A 37 1.27 4.76 -31.66
N ASN A 38 1.43 5.32 -32.86
CA ASN A 38 2.69 5.22 -33.63
C ASN A 38 3.49 6.52 -33.69
N GLY A 39 2.82 7.67 -33.52
CA GLY A 39 3.43 8.99 -33.62
C GLY A 39 3.14 9.87 -32.41
N TYR A 40 2.89 11.14 -32.68
CA TYR A 40 2.37 12.10 -31.73
C TYR A 40 1.35 13.01 -32.41
N LEU A 41 0.41 13.54 -31.62
CA LEU A 41 -0.53 14.57 -32.04
C LEU A 41 -0.27 15.84 -31.25
N LYS A 42 -0.32 16.98 -31.94
CA LYS A 42 -0.20 18.30 -31.35
C LYS A 42 -1.58 18.86 -31.04
N GLY A 43 -1.81 19.26 -29.79
CA GLY A 43 -2.98 20.01 -29.34
C GLY A 43 -2.57 21.35 -28.76
N VAL A 44 -3.49 22.31 -28.79
CA VAL A 44 -3.31 23.63 -28.15
C VAL A 44 -4.23 23.73 -26.95
N VAL A 45 -3.71 24.11 -25.79
CA VAL A 45 -4.52 24.46 -24.63
C VAL A 45 -5.20 25.79 -24.91
N THR A 46 -6.49 25.77 -25.20
CA THR A 46 -7.24 27.02 -25.49
C THR A 46 -7.55 27.82 -24.24
N GLU A 47 -7.97 27.14 -23.18
CA GLU A 47 -8.33 27.75 -21.90
C GLU A 47 -8.20 26.73 -20.77
N ILE A 48 -7.95 27.23 -19.56
CA ILE A 48 -8.02 26.43 -18.33
C ILE A 48 -9.26 26.88 -17.58
N ILE A 49 -10.20 25.97 -17.38
CA ILE A 49 -11.54 26.24 -16.86
C ILE A 49 -11.77 25.56 -15.51
N HIS A 50 -12.57 26.20 -14.67
CA HIS A 50 -13.12 25.57 -13.48
C HIS A 50 -14.39 24.79 -13.83
N ASP A 51 -14.41 23.48 -13.52
CA ASP A 51 -15.61 22.65 -13.61
C ASP A 51 -16.32 22.55 -12.25
N PRO A 52 -17.57 23.04 -12.13
CA PRO A 52 -18.31 22.98 -10.88
C PRO A 52 -18.43 21.53 -10.35
N GLY A 53 -17.89 21.31 -9.15
CA GLY A 53 -17.90 20.01 -8.48
C GLY A 53 -16.57 19.26 -8.56
N ARG A 54 -15.62 19.72 -9.36
CA ARG A 54 -14.21 19.32 -9.29
C ARG A 54 -13.39 20.28 -8.43
N GLY A 55 -12.37 19.74 -7.78
CA GLY A 55 -11.30 20.55 -7.18
C GLY A 55 -10.22 20.89 -8.21
N ALA A 56 -9.90 19.93 -9.07
CA ALA A 56 -8.91 20.09 -10.14
C ALA A 56 -9.50 20.92 -11.30
N PRO A 57 -8.73 21.88 -11.85
CA PRO A 57 -9.12 22.58 -13.06
C PRO A 57 -9.05 21.65 -14.27
N LEU A 58 -9.78 22.01 -15.32
CA LEU A 58 -9.78 21.32 -16.61
C LEU A 58 -9.06 22.16 -17.65
N ALA A 59 -8.29 21.52 -18.52
CA ALA A 59 -7.70 22.16 -19.69
C ALA A 59 -8.55 21.83 -20.92
N ARG A 60 -9.07 22.84 -21.61
CA ARG A 60 -9.73 22.65 -22.91
C ARG A 60 -8.67 22.59 -23.99
N VAL A 61 -8.36 21.40 -24.47
CA VAL A 61 -7.33 21.16 -25.48
C VAL A 61 -8.01 20.98 -26.83
N THR A 62 -7.58 21.78 -27.82
CA THR A 62 -8.08 21.69 -29.19
C THR A 62 -7.05 20.98 -30.05
N PHE A 63 -7.46 19.85 -30.64
CA PHE A 63 -6.68 19.08 -31.59
C PHE A 63 -7.22 19.28 -33.00
N ARG A 64 -6.36 19.14 -34.01
CA ARG A 64 -6.79 19.01 -35.40
C ARG A 64 -7.18 17.56 -35.65
N HIS A 65 -8.35 17.31 -36.25
CA HIS A 65 -8.75 15.95 -36.59
C HIS A 65 -7.87 15.39 -37.71
N PRO A 66 -7.42 14.13 -37.63
CA PRO A 66 -6.49 13.56 -38.62
C PRO A 66 -7.12 13.40 -40.00
N PHE A 67 -8.37 12.93 -40.07
CA PHE A 67 -9.02 12.57 -41.34
C PHE A 67 -10.02 13.60 -41.90
N ARG A 68 -10.36 14.65 -41.15
CA ARG A 68 -11.44 15.58 -41.51
C ARG A 68 -11.02 17.00 -41.18
N TYR A 69 -11.51 17.98 -41.93
CA TYR A 69 -11.29 19.39 -41.64
C TYR A 69 -12.21 19.85 -40.49
N LYS A 70 -11.88 19.40 -39.26
CA LYS A 70 -12.58 19.80 -38.04
C LYS A 70 -11.61 19.86 -36.86
N HIS A 71 -11.93 20.72 -35.91
CA HIS A 71 -11.23 20.80 -34.63
C HIS A 71 -11.91 19.90 -33.59
N GLN A 72 -11.16 19.00 -32.95
CA GLN A 72 -11.62 18.20 -31.82
C GLN A 72 -11.29 18.91 -30.51
N LYS A 73 -12.31 19.36 -29.80
CA LYS A 73 -12.18 19.98 -28.48
C LYS A 73 -12.36 18.89 -27.43
N GLU A 74 -11.32 18.65 -26.64
CA GLU A 74 -11.34 17.69 -25.53
C GLU A 74 -11.07 18.41 -24.21
N LEU A 75 -11.60 17.83 -23.13
CA LEU A 75 -11.40 18.34 -21.77
C LEU A 75 -10.42 17.43 -21.05
N PHE A 76 -9.21 17.91 -20.80
CA PHE A 76 -8.20 17.20 -20.03
C PHE A 76 -8.24 17.61 -18.56
N VAL A 77 -7.74 16.74 -17.69
CA VAL A 77 -7.37 17.18 -16.34
C VAL A 77 -6.12 18.04 -16.49
N ALA A 78 -6.11 19.23 -15.88
CA ALA A 78 -4.95 20.10 -15.96
C ALA A 78 -3.83 19.59 -15.06
N ALA A 79 -2.64 19.41 -15.63
CA ALA A 79 -1.41 19.25 -14.85
C ALA A 79 -0.98 20.60 -14.30
N GLU A 80 -0.31 20.57 -13.14
CA GLU A 80 0.30 21.77 -12.56
C GLU A 80 1.35 22.35 -13.52
N GLY A 81 1.36 23.67 -13.67
CA GLY A 81 2.23 24.35 -14.64
C GLY A 81 1.72 24.39 -16.08
N MET A 82 0.54 23.80 -16.40
CA MET A 82 -0.08 24.03 -17.70
C MET A 82 -0.57 25.47 -17.84
N TYR A 83 -0.40 26.06 -19.03
CA TYR A 83 -0.82 27.42 -19.34
C TYR A 83 -1.61 27.52 -20.66
N THR A 84 -2.34 28.61 -20.86
CA THR A 84 -3.13 28.87 -22.07
C THR A 84 -2.21 29.18 -23.25
N GLY A 85 -2.47 28.57 -24.41
CA GLY A 85 -1.62 28.63 -25.60
C GLY A 85 -0.52 27.56 -25.64
N GLN A 86 -0.30 26.82 -24.55
CA GLN A 86 0.69 25.75 -24.50
C GLN A 86 0.37 24.65 -25.53
N PHE A 87 1.41 24.13 -26.18
CA PHE A 87 1.30 22.92 -26.99
C PHE A 87 1.41 21.67 -26.12
N VAL A 88 0.39 20.82 -26.23
CA VAL A 88 0.35 19.49 -25.60
C VAL A 88 0.57 18.44 -26.68
N PHE A 89 1.55 17.57 -26.45
CA PHE A 89 1.86 16.46 -27.33
C PHE A 89 1.32 15.16 -26.74
N CYS A 90 0.54 14.42 -27.53
CA CYS A 90 -0.02 13.13 -27.12
C CYS A 90 0.47 12.02 -28.05
N GLY A 91 1.15 11.01 -27.52
CA GLY A 91 1.51 9.82 -28.27
C GLY A 91 2.83 9.18 -27.83
N LYS A 92 3.19 8.07 -28.50
CA LYS A 92 4.40 7.29 -28.18
C LYS A 92 5.71 8.05 -28.41
N LYS A 93 5.75 8.92 -29.41
CA LYS A 93 6.95 9.71 -29.78
C LYS A 93 6.95 11.14 -29.20
N ALA A 94 6.05 11.43 -28.26
CA ALA A 94 5.99 12.75 -27.65
C ALA A 94 7.18 12.95 -26.69
N ASN A 95 7.64 14.20 -26.54
CA ASN A 95 8.70 14.55 -25.60
C ASN A 95 8.19 14.48 -24.14
N LEU A 96 9.08 14.18 -23.21
CA LEU A 96 8.80 14.15 -21.77
C LEU A 96 8.74 15.58 -21.20
N MET A 97 7.62 16.26 -21.40
CA MET A 97 7.34 17.57 -20.82
C MET A 97 6.03 17.54 -20.02
N VAL A 98 5.90 18.44 -19.05
CA VAL A 98 4.70 18.54 -18.21
C VAL A 98 3.46 18.85 -19.06
N GLY A 99 2.38 18.09 -18.85
CA GLY A 99 1.15 18.18 -19.62
C GLY A 99 1.10 17.30 -20.87
N ASN A 100 2.23 16.77 -21.35
CA ASN A 100 2.24 15.80 -22.44
C ASN A 100 1.68 14.44 -21.99
N VAL A 101 1.11 13.71 -22.94
CA VAL A 101 0.50 12.39 -22.71
C VAL A 101 1.30 11.32 -23.43
N LEU A 102 1.87 10.40 -22.68
CA LEU A 102 2.71 9.32 -23.18
C LEU A 102 2.16 7.96 -22.72
N PRO A 103 2.45 6.86 -23.44
CA PRO A 103 2.27 5.53 -22.90
C PRO A 103 3.25 5.30 -21.72
N LEU A 104 2.83 4.56 -20.71
CA LEU A 104 3.66 4.29 -19.52
C LEU A 104 5.02 3.67 -19.88
N ARG A 105 5.11 2.87 -20.95
CA ARG A 105 6.37 2.25 -21.41
C ARG A 105 7.48 3.26 -21.73
N SER A 106 7.14 4.46 -22.20
CA SER A 106 8.13 5.46 -22.63
C SER A 106 8.47 6.48 -21.53
N ILE A 107 7.86 6.35 -20.36
CA ILE A 107 8.08 7.24 -19.23
C ILE A 107 9.16 6.61 -18.36
N PRO A 108 10.18 7.36 -17.89
CA PRO A 108 11.21 6.79 -17.04
C PRO A 108 10.66 6.45 -15.65
N GLU A 109 11.31 5.48 -15.00
CA GLU A 109 11.03 5.11 -13.62
C GLU A 109 11.29 6.30 -12.68
N GLY A 110 10.50 6.42 -11.62
CA GLY A 110 10.51 7.56 -10.71
C GLY A 110 9.74 8.79 -11.20
N ALA A 111 9.32 8.84 -12.48
CA ALA A 111 8.57 9.97 -13.00
C ALA A 111 7.19 10.12 -12.35
N VAL A 112 6.78 11.39 -12.20
CA VAL A 112 5.48 11.78 -11.68
C VAL A 112 4.47 11.91 -12.83
N VAL A 113 3.36 11.20 -12.71
CA VAL A 113 2.31 11.15 -13.73
C VAL A 113 0.91 11.33 -13.13
N CYS A 114 -0.02 11.80 -13.93
CA CYS A 114 -1.43 11.97 -13.57
C CYS A 114 -2.37 11.40 -14.65
N ASN A 115 -3.65 11.25 -14.28
CA ASN A 115 -4.71 10.75 -15.15
C ASN A 115 -4.38 9.40 -15.85
N VAL A 116 -3.73 8.47 -15.15
CA VAL A 116 -3.29 7.18 -15.70
C VAL A 116 -4.47 6.29 -16.08
N GLU A 117 -4.41 5.62 -17.23
CA GLU A 117 -5.39 4.62 -17.67
C GLU A 117 -5.31 3.31 -16.86
N HIS A 118 -6.43 2.57 -16.76
CA HIS A 118 -6.42 1.23 -16.14
C HIS A 118 -6.26 0.14 -17.20
N HIS A 119 -7.01 0.24 -18.27
CA HIS A 119 -6.80 -0.47 -19.52
C HIS A 119 -6.50 0.52 -20.64
N VAL A 120 -5.83 0.02 -21.68
CA VAL A 120 -5.42 0.84 -22.83
C VAL A 120 -6.66 1.41 -23.51
N GLY A 121 -6.77 2.74 -23.56
CA GLY A 121 -7.92 3.43 -24.18
C GLY A 121 -9.07 3.79 -23.24
N ASP A 122 -8.93 3.58 -21.93
CA ASP A 122 -9.91 4.00 -20.90
C ASP A 122 -10.08 5.53 -20.79
N ARG A 123 -9.19 6.30 -21.43
CA ARG A 123 -9.17 7.77 -21.45
C ARG A 123 -8.96 8.42 -20.06
N GLY A 124 -8.36 7.68 -19.14
CA GLY A 124 -7.87 8.15 -17.83
C GLY A 124 -8.77 7.78 -16.65
N SER A 125 -8.19 7.08 -15.67
CA SER A 125 -8.91 6.48 -14.53
C SER A 125 -8.31 6.87 -13.16
N PHE A 126 -6.98 6.83 -13.03
CA PHE A 126 -6.28 7.04 -11.77
C PHE A 126 -5.64 8.43 -11.63
N ALA A 127 -5.35 8.86 -10.40
CA ALA A 127 -4.71 10.13 -10.08
C ALA A 127 -5.39 11.33 -10.79
N ARG A 128 -6.66 11.58 -10.45
CA ARG A 128 -7.52 12.60 -11.09
C ARG A 128 -8.03 13.68 -10.13
N ALA A 129 -7.86 13.49 -8.83
CA ALA A 129 -8.23 14.52 -7.86
C ALA A 129 -7.16 15.60 -7.82
N SER A 130 -7.54 16.79 -7.36
CA SER A 130 -6.63 17.93 -7.23
C SER A 130 -5.46 17.61 -6.32
N GLY A 131 -4.24 17.78 -6.80
CA GLY A 131 -3.00 17.43 -6.08
C GLY A 131 -2.60 15.96 -6.17
N ASP A 132 -3.44 15.06 -6.69
CA ASP A 132 -3.05 13.65 -6.80
C ASP A 132 -1.97 13.47 -7.87
N TYR A 133 -1.11 12.49 -7.64
CA TYR A 133 -0.13 12.05 -8.62
C TYR A 133 0.10 10.55 -8.48
N ALA A 134 0.79 9.97 -9.45
CA ALA A 134 1.25 8.61 -9.44
C ALA A 134 2.75 8.62 -9.75
N ILE A 135 3.50 7.75 -9.09
CA ILE A 135 4.93 7.55 -9.38
C ILE A 135 5.05 6.25 -10.15
N VAL A 136 5.73 6.30 -11.30
CA VAL A 136 6.13 5.09 -12.03
C VAL A 136 7.23 4.39 -11.23
N ILE A 137 7.04 3.13 -10.86
CA ILE A 137 8.02 2.39 -10.05
C ILE A 137 8.96 1.61 -10.96
N SER A 138 8.42 0.71 -11.76
CA SER A 138 9.21 -0.19 -12.58
C SER A 138 8.48 -0.62 -13.84
N HIS A 139 9.23 -0.86 -14.90
CA HIS A 139 8.75 -1.48 -16.13
C HIS A 139 9.19 -2.93 -16.22
N ASN A 140 8.22 -3.82 -16.47
CA ASN A 140 8.53 -5.20 -16.82
C ASN A 140 8.31 -5.35 -18.34
N PRO A 141 9.39 -5.39 -19.15
CA PRO A 141 9.27 -5.48 -20.60
C PRO A 141 8.68 -6.83 -21.04
N ASP A 142 9.02 -7.93 -20.35
CA ASP A 142 8.60 -9.29 -20.71
C ASP A 142 7.09 -9.48 -20.62
N ASN A 143 6.49 -8.96 -19.54
CA ASN A 143 5.04 -9.05 -19.31
C ASN A 143 4.28 -7.89 -19.94
N GLY A 144 4.98 -6.88 -20.51
CA GLY A 144 4.36 -5.66 -21.00
C GLY A 144 3.53 -4.94 -19.94
N THR A 145 3.94 -5.00 -18.67
CA THR A 145 3.25 -4.35 -17.54
C THR A 145 4.13 -3.34 -16.84
N THR A 146 3.54 -2.22 -16.45
CA THR A 146 4.18 -1.20 -15.62
C THR A 146 3.60 -1.25 -14.22
N ARG A 147 4.48 -1.17 -13.23
CA ARG A 147 4.13 -0.98 -11.83
C ARG A 147 4.16 0.50 -11.51
N TYR A 148 3.09 1.01 -10.93
CA TYR A 148 3.03 2.39 -10.46
C TYR A 148 2.38 2.48 -9.08
N ASN A 149 2.72 3.55 -8.39
CA ASN A 149 2.19 3.87 -7.08
C ASN A 149 1.26 5.09 -7.18
N PRO A 150 -0.08 4.91 -7.10
CA PRO A 150 -0.98 6.04 -7.00
C PRO A 150 -0.87 6.68 -5.60
N GLN A 151 -0.37 7.91 -5.54
CA GLN A 151 -0.28 8.71 -4.33
C GLN A 151 -1.54 9.58 -4.22
N PRO A 152 -2.42 9.33 -3.24
CA PRO A 152 -3.45 10.30 -2.92
C PRO A 152 -2.76 11.54 -2.31
N SER A 153 -3.06 12.71 -2.86
CA SER A 153 -2.80 13.94 -2.11
C SER A 153 -3.62 13.92 -0.84
N SER A 154 -2.98 14.38 0.24
CA SER A 154 -3.50 14.46 1.60
C SER A 154 -5.03 14.55 1.68
N SER A 155 -5.64 13.58 2.40
CA SER A 155 -7.05 13.51 2.87
C SER A 155 -8.00 12.46 2.25
N ALA A 156 -7.59 11.62 1.30
CA ALA A 156 -8.30 10.37 1.11
C ALA A 156 -7.70 9.35 2.09
N PRO A 157 -8.37 8.99 3.23
CA PRO A 157 -7.93 7.82 3.97
C PRO A 157 -7.95 6.69 2.95
N SER A 158 -6.78 6.07 2.76
CA SER A 158 -6.62 4.90 1.92
C SER A 158 -7.71 3.91 2.32
N LYS A 159 -8.80 3.88 1.56
CA LYS A 159 -9.80 2.82 1.69
C LYS A 159 -9.07 1.60 1.20
N GLY A 160 -8.46 0.88 2.15
CA GLY A 160 -7.63 -0.28 1.91
C GLY A 160 -8.38 -1.32 1.08
N LYS A 161 -8.20 -1.26 -0.23
CA LYS A 161 -8.28 -2.44 -1.08
C LYS A 161 -6.93 -3.11 -0.95
N ARG A 162 -6.88 -4.05 -0.01
CA ARG A 162 -5.83 -5.06 0.05
C ARG A 162 -5.89 -5.87 -1.23
N THR A 163 -4.72 -5.99 -1.82
CA THR A 163 -4.33 -6.93 -2.87
C THR A 163 -4.91 -8.32 -2.61
N LEU A 164 -5.56 -8.86 -3.65
CA LEU A 164 -5.48 -10.29 -3.94
C LEU A 164 -4.01 -10.60 -4.28
N SER A 165 -3.60 -11.83 -4.02
CA SER A 165 -2.24 -12.36 -4.14
C SER A 165 -1.38 -12.25 -2.88
N GLN A 166 -1.49 -13.29 -2.05
CA GLN A 166 -0.40 -14.12 -1.52
C GLN A 166 -1.02 -15.01 -0.43
N ASN A 167 -1.89 -15.93 -0.85
CA ASN A 167 -2.59 -16.85 0.05
C ASN A 167 -2.40 -18.31 -0.41
N SER A 168 -1.21 -18.65 -0.91
CA SER A 168 -0.80 -20.03 -1.18
C SER A 168 0.21 -20.58 -0.16
N ASN A 169 0.96 -19.75 0.56
CA ASN A 169 2.07 -20.24 1.40
C ASN A 169 1.82 -20.19 2.91
N ARG A 170 0.65 -19.73 3.38
CA ARG A 170 0.37 -19.60 4.82
C ARG A 170 -0.23 -20.84 5.48
N ARG A 171 -0.80 -21.77 4.69
CA ARG A 171 -1.22 -23.10 5.18
C ARG A 171 -0.05 -24.06 5.40
N TRP A 172 1.12 -23.77 4.83
CA TRP A 172 2.34 -24.58 5.00
C TRP A 172 3.03 -24.34 6.34
N PHE A 173 2.96 -23.12 6.88
CA PHE A 173 3.64 -22.79 8.14
C PHE A 173 2.84 -23.18 9.40
N GLU A 174 1.51 -23.24 9.32
CA GLU A 174 0.68 -23.68 10.46
C GLU A 174 0.70 -25.20 10.67
N ALA A 175 1.04 -26.00 9.65
CA ALA A 175 1.18 -27.45 9.78
C ALA A 175 2.49 -27.86 10.50
N ILE A 176 3.55 -27.04 10.42
CA ILE A 176 4.85 -27.34 11.03
C ILE A 176 4.85 -27.00 12.53
N SER A 177 4.07 -25.99 12.95
CA SER A 177 3.94 -25.65 14.39
C SER A 177 3.13 -26.66 15.21
N THR A 178 2.30 -27.50 14.58
CA THR A 178 1.52 -28.53 15.28
C THR A 178 2.33 -29.81 15.53
N ILE A 179 3.49 -29.96 14.89
CA ILE A 179 4.39 -31.11 15.07
C ILE A 179 5.36 -30.90 16.25
N ALA A 180 5.53 -29.66 16.72
CA ALA A 180 6.43 -29.34 17.85
C ALA A 180 5.81 -29.53 19.26
N ILE A 181 4.60 -30.10 19.37
CA ILE A 181 3.92 -30.35 20.66
C ILE A 181 3.87 -31.86 21.01
N ARG A 182 4.34 -32.76 20.14
CA ARG A 182 4.47 -34.17 20.47
C ARG A 182 5.95 -34.56 20.46
N GLY A 183 6.36 -35.22 21.53
CA GLY A 183 7.74 -35.47 21.90
C GLY A 183 8.58 -36.08 20.79
N TYR A 184 9.89 -35.83 20.92
CA TYR A 184 10.94 -36.51 20.22
C TYR A 184 10.75 -38.02 20.30
N ASP A 185 10.42 -38.63 19.18
CA ASP A 185 10.83 -39.99 18.84
C ASP A 185 10.98 -40.07 17.31
N ASN A 186 12.16 -40.53 16.89
CA ASN A 186 12.59 -40.86 15.53
C ASN A 186 12.98 -39.70 14.58
N LEU A 187 14.22 -39.22 14.75
CA LEU A 187 14.90 -38.27 13.87
C LEU A 187 15.29 -38.84 12.49
N VAL A 188 15.22 -40.16 12.30
CA VAL A 188 15.64 -40.86 11.07
C VAL A 188 14.58 -40.71 9.96
N ASP A 189 13.28 -40.75 10.30
CA ASP A 189 12.17 -40.66 9.33
C ASP A 189 12.01 -39.27 8.67
N VAL A 190 12.50 -38.21 9.34
CA VAL A 190 12.43 -36.83 8.83
C VAL A 190 13.48 -36.58 7.75
N CYS A 191 14.66 -37.20 7.87
CA CYS A 191 15.74 -37.08 6.89
C CYS A 191 15.41 -37.82 5.58
N ASP A 192 14.78 -38.99 5.65
CA ASP A 192 14.43 -39.77 4.46
C ASP A 192 13.29 -39.15 3.65
N ARG A 193 12.33 -38.45 4.31
CA ARG A 193 11.27 -37.69 3.61
C ARG A 193 11.77 -36.37 3.02
N ALA A 194 12.79 -35.74 3.62
CA ALA A 194 13.39 -34.51 3.08
C ALA A 194 14.22 -34.78 1.82
N ASN A 195 14.90 -35.94 1.74
CA ASN A 195 15.68 -36.34 0.56
C ASN A 195 14.82 -36.66 -0.68
N ALA A 196 13.55 -37.00 -0.52
CA ALA A 196 12.65 -37.32 -1.63
C ALA A 196 12.08 -36.08 -2.36
N LEU A 197 12.13 -34.89 -1.75
CA LEU A 197 11.40 -33.71 -2.24
C LEU A 197 12.24 -32.67 -2.99
N CYS A 198 13.59 -32.74 -2.96
CA CYS A 198 14.44 -31.79 -3.69
C CYS A 198 15.89 -32.31 -3.88
N PRO A 199 16.19 -33.07 -4.94
CA PRO A 199 17.58 -33.36 -5.28
C PRO A 199 18.16 -32.17 -6.06
N LYS A 200 19.19 -31.52 -5.49
CA LYS A 200 20.07 -30.50 -6.09
C LYS A 200 19.61 -29.04 -5.98
N THR A 201 19.87 -28.42 -4.82
CA THR A 201 20.10 -26.96 -4.71
C THR A 201 21.27 -26.69 -3.76
N PRO A 202 22.04 -25.59 -3.98
CA PRO A 202 23.31 -25.29 -3.26
C PRO A 202 23.16 -24.99 -1.76
N ILE A 203 21.93 -24.93 -1.23
CA ILE A 203 21.65 -24.81 0.21
C ILE A 203 21.95 -26.13 0.94
N GLY A 204 21.85 -27.28 0.26
CA GLY A 204 22.13 -28.58 0.85
C GLY A 204 23.61 -28.78 1.20
N ASP A 205 24.52 -28.17 0.45
CA ASP A 205 25.97 -28.32 0.66
C ASP A 205 26.46 -27.51 1.85
N VAL A 206 25.89 -26.32 2.08
CA VAL A 206 26.16 -25.49 3.25
C VAL A 206 25.70 -26.19 4.54
N LEU A 207 24.54 -26.86 4.50
CA LEU A 207 24.04 -27.63 5.65
C LEU A 207 24.88 -28.89 5.92
N ARG A 208 25.40 -29.56 4.87
CA ARG A 208 26.32 -30.70 5.00
C ARG A 208 27.69 -30.30 5.56
N GLN A 209 28.19 -29.11 5.21
CA GLN A 209 29.44 -28.58 5.74
C GLN A 209 29.32 -28.27 7.24
N PHE A 210 28.17 -27.74 7.67
CA PHE A 210 27.91 -27.35 9.06
C PHE A 210 27.67 -28.55 10.00
N LEU A 211 27.10 -29.64 9.49
CA LEU A 211 26.87 -30.87 10.26
C LEU A 211 28.14 -31.75 10.36
N ARG A 212 29.11 -31.60 9.46
CA ARG A 212 30.40 -32.32 9.54
C ARG A 212 31.39 -31.70 10.54
N THR A 213 31.24 -30.42 10.89
CA THR A 213 32.13 -29.71 11.82
C THR A 213 31.68 -29.80 13.28
N THR A 214 30.43 -30.17 13.55
CA THR A 214 29.85 -30.21 14.91
C THR A 214 29.81 -31.61 15.53
N LEU A 215 30.07 -32.66 14.75
CA LEU A 215 30.06 -34.06 15.21
C LEU A 215 31.39 -34.75 14.90
N ASN A 216 32.46 -34.37 15.61
CA ASN A 216 33.63 -35.23 15.88
C ASN A 216 34.44 -34.63 17.04
N PRO A 217 34.49 -35.26 18.23
CA PRO A 217 35.43 -34.87 19.27
C PRO A 217 36.86 -35.39 18.96
N PRO A 218 37.93 -34.66 19.34
CA PRO A 218 39.31 -35.14 19.20
C PRO A 218 39.64 -36.27 20.21
N PRO A 219 40.63 -37.14 19.92
CA PRO A 219 41.00 -38.25 20.79
C PRO A 219 41.76 -37.80 22.05
N ARG A 220 41.50 -38.48 23.18
CA ARG A 220 42.11 -38.19 24.51
C ARG A 220 43.59 -38.55 24.54
N PRO A 221 44.45 -37.78 25.26
CA PRO A 221 45.79 -38.24 25.63
C PRO A 221 45.78 -39.03 26.95
N HIS A 222 46.66 -40.02 27.03
CA HIS A 222 46.98 -40.86 28.18
C HIS A 222 47.69 -40.07 29.29
N LEU A 223 47.39 -40.37 30.55
CA LEU A 223 48.34 -40.18 31.67
C LEU A 223 48.08 -41.17 32.80
N TRP A 224 49.19 -41.71 33.30
CA TRP A 224 49.35 -42.78 34.28
C TRP A 224 49.33 -42.28 35.73
N TYR A 225 48.84 -43.16 36.62
CA TYR A 225 49.21 -43.44 38.02
C TYR A 225 49.25 -42.35 39.13
N GLY A 226 48.63 -42.70 40.28
CA GLY A 226 49.00 -42.19 41.60
C GLY A 226 47.91 -42.33 42.67
N LYS A 227 48.04 -43.32 43.57
CA LYS A 227 47.22 -43.58 44.77
C LYS A 227 47.24 -42.41 45.77
N LEU A 228 46.15 -42.20 46.54
CA LEU A 228 46.17 -42.25 48.01
C LEU A 228 44.76 -42.18 48.64
N HIS A 229 44.59 -42.98 49.68
CA HIS A 229 43.42 -43.17 50.55
C HIS A 229 43.09 -41.92 51.39
N ASP A 230 41.80 -41.70 51.68
CA ASP A 230 41.19 -41.78 53.03
C ASP A 230 39.77 -41.17 53.06
N SER A 231 38.85 -41.85 53.76
CA SER A 231 37.53 -41.34 54.24
C SER A 231 37.72 -40.68 55.63
N PRO A 232 36.72 -40.13 56.38
CA PRO A 232 35.25 -40.09 56.22
C PRO A 232 34.56 -38.76 56.69
N SER A 233 33.22 -38.79 56.84
CA SER A 233 32.31 -37.85 57.58
C SER A 233 31.90 -36.56 56.82
N ASP A 234 30.66 -36.07 56.77
CA ASP A 234 29.48 -36.24 57.61
C ASP A 234 28.16 -35.90 56.86
N THR A 235 27.08 -36.52 57.33
CA THR A 235 25.66 -36.08 57.26
C THR A 235 24.95 -35.96 55.91
N THR A 236 24.11 -36.96 55.63
CA THR A 236 22.91 -36.85 54.80
C THR A 236 21.71 -36.58 55.71
N LEU A 237 20.86 -35.59 55.40
CA LEU A 237 19.39 -35.70 55.34
C LEU A 237 18.68 -34.33 55.46
N LEU A 238 17.73 -34.16 54.51
CA LEU A 238 16.43 -33.50 54.62
C LEU A 238 16.26 -31.98 54.34
N LEU A 239 15.30 -31.76 53.44
CA LEU A 239 14.35 -30.64 53.30
C LEU A 239 14.68 -29.49 52.32
N GLY A 240 14.16 -29.64 51.09
CA GLY A 240 13.20 -28.69 50.51
C GLY A 240 13.74 -27.47 49.73
N PRO A 241 12.97 -26.94 48.74
CA PRO A 241 13.49 -26.13 47.64
C PRO A 241 13.31 -24.62 47.84
N ILE A 242 14.27 -23.80 47.39
CA ILE A 242 14.10 -22.35 47.25
C ILE A 242 14.78 -21.85 45.97
N TYR A 243 14.00 -21.11 45.17
CA TYR A 243 14.41 -20.32 44.00
C TYR A 243 15.60 -19.39 44.29
N GLY A 244 16.53 -19.23 43.34
CA GLY A 244 17.46 -18.09 43.39
C GLY A 244 18.60 -18.09 42.35
N ARG A 245 18.51 -17.12 41.43
CA ARG A 245 19.56 -16.46 40.61
C ARG A 245 21.01 -16.96 40.72
N ALA A 246 21.66 -17.11 39.56
CA ALA A 246 23.13 -17.07 39.45
C ALA A 246 23.57 -16.07 38.37
N ASN A 247 24.70 -15.44 38.67
CA ASN A 247 25.20 -14.17 38.18
C ASN A 247 25.95 -14.24 36.86
N PHE A 248 26.05 -13.08 36.22
CA PHE A 248 27.01 -12.74 35.18
C PHE A 248 28.46 -12.88 35.69
N THR A 249 29.32 -13.51 34.88
CA THR A 249 30.78 -13.35 34.94
C THR A 249 31.31 -12.96 33.56
N ILE A 250 32.16 -11.94 33.60
CA ILE A 250 32.78 -11.21 32.48
C ILE A 250 33.95 -12.02 31.91
N LEU A 251 34.09 -12.06 30.58
CA LEU A 251 35.30 -12.51 29.88
C LEU A 251 36.08 -11.31 29.31
N PRO A 252 37.41 -11.42 29.14
CA PRO A 252 38.36 -10.30 29.17
C PRO A 252 38.56 -9.55 27.83
N GLN A 253 39.19 -8.38 27.99
CA GLN A 253 39.18 -7.20 27.14
C GLN A 253 40.27 -7.19 26.06
N ARG A 254 40.24 -8.17 25.13
CA ARG A 254 41.20 -8.21 24.01
C ARG A 254 40.64 -8.58 22.63
N ASP A 255 39.34 -8.83 22.51
CA ASP A 255 38.67 -9.12 21.23
C ASP A 255 37.79 -7.96 20.72
N PHE A 256 37.76 -6.82 21.43
CA PHE A 256 36.92 -5.68 21.05
C PHE A 256 37.58 -4.78 19.98
N ASP A 257 38.90 -4.78 19.87
CA ASP A 257 39.64 -3.85 18.99
C ASP A 257 39.74 -4.35 17.53
N ASN A 258 39.56 -5.65 17.28
CA ASN A 258 39.56 -6.21 15.91
C ASN A 258 38.18 -6.15 15.22
N LEU A 259 37.11 -5.82 15.94
CA LEU A 259 35.76 -5.72 15.36
C LEU A 259 35.44 -4.31 14.84
N VAL A 260 36.09 -3.29 15.40
CA VAL A 260 35.95 -1.89 14.98
C VAL A 260 36.62 -1.66 13.62
N ASP A 261 37.77 -2.29 13.38
CA ASP A 261 38.56 -2.11 12.16
C ASP A 261 37.95 -2.80 10.90
N VAL A 262 37.09 -3.81 11.10
CA VAL A 262 36.31 -4.46 10.02
C VAL A 262 35.06 -3.63 9.66
N CYS A 263 34.46 -2.97 10.66
CA CYS A 263 33.28 -2.12 10.44
C CYS A 263 33.64 -0.81 9.71
N ASP A 264 34.80 -0.23 10.00
CA ASP A 264 35.26 1.01 9.35
C ASP A 264 35.69 0.79 7.89
N ARG A 265 36.20 -0.40 7.54
CA ARG A 265 36.46 -0.77 6.13
C ARG A 265 35.19 -1.14 5.34
N ALA A 266 34.15 -1.63 6.00
CA ALA A 266 32.86 -1.92 5.35
C ALA A 266 32.06 -0.64 5.04
N ASN A 267 32.21 0.42 5.85
CA ASN A 267 31.55 1.71 5.62
C ASN A 267 32.13 2.54 4.46
N ALA A 268 33.34 2.22 4.00
CA ALA A 268 33.96 2.89 2.85
C ALA A 268 33.44 2.41 1.47
N LEU A 269 32.65 1.32 1.42
CA LEU A 269 32.22 0.66 0.18
C LEU A 269 30.76 0.89 -0.21
N CYS A 270 29.97 1.68 0.54
CA CYS A 270 28.55 1.85 0.24
C CYS A 270 28.06 3.31 0.38
N PRO A 271 28.17 4.15 -0.66
CA PRO A 271 27.46 5.41 -0.70
C PRO A 271 26.04 5.14 -1.23
N LYS A 272 25.05 5.08 -0.31
CA LYS A 272 23.64 5.53 -0.47
C LYS A 272 22.78 4.97 0.65
N THR A 273 22.37 5.85 1.56
CA THR A 273 21.34 5.56 2.56
C THR A 273 19.99 5.27 1.89
N PRO A 274 19.32 4.13 2.16
CA PRO A 274 17.98 3.86 1.66
C PRO A 274 16.90 4.25 2.69
N ILE A 275 17.07 5.35 3.42
CA ILE A 275 16.04 5.83 4.37
C ILE A 275 14.86 6.48 3.63
N GLY A 276 15.09 6.99 2.41
CA GLY A 276 14.05 7.57 1.56
C GLY A 276 13.16 6.55 0.83
N ASP A 277 13.63 5.32 0.64
CA ASP A 277 12.98 4.32 -0.23
C ASP A 277 12.01 3.39 0.52
N VAL A 278 12.24 3.16 1.83
CA VAL A 278 11.38 2.28 2.65
C VAL A 278 10.00 2.92 2.90
N LEU A 279 9.93 4.25 2.98
CA LEU A 279 8.66 4.97 3.18
C LEU A 279 7.74 4.94 1.94
N ARG A 280 8.26 4.57 0.76
CA ARG A 280 7.47 4.53 -0.49
C ARG A 280 6.83 3.16 -0.79
N GLN A 281 7.15 2.11 -0.03
CA GLN A 281 6.72 0.73 -0.35
C GLN A 281 5.32 0.34 0.15
N PHE A 282 4.69 1.09 1.06
CA PHE A 282 3.46 0.66 1.75
C PHE A 282 2.14 1.05 1.08
N LEU A 283 2.19 1.63 -0.11
CA LEU A 283 1.00 1.96 -0.88
C LEU A 283 0.65 0.82 -1.84
N PRO A 284 -0.64 0.62 -2.17
CA PRO A 284 -1.05 -0.47 -3.05
C PRO A 284 -0.48 -0.24 -4.44
N LYS A 285 0.66 -0.89 -4.71
CA LYS A 285 1.29 -0.96 -6.02
C LYS A 285 0.28 -1.56 -6.99
N LYS A 286 0.04 -0.87 -8.09
CA LYS A 286 -0.85 -1.35 -9.15
C LYS A 286 -0.04 -1.75 -10.36
N ILE A 287 -0.46 -2.86 -10.95
CA ILE A 287 0.08 -3.38 -12.20
C ILE A 287 -0.91 -2.98 -13.28
N VAL A 288 -0.44 -2.27 -14.30
CA VAL A 288 -1.23 -1.82 -15.44
C VAL A 288 -0.47 -2.14 -16.72
N PRO A 289 -1.14 -2.41 -17.85
CA PRO A 289 -0.47 -2.61 -19.13
C PRO A 289 0.43 -1.43 -19.50
N SER A 290 1.65 -1.69 -20.00
CA SER A 290 2.62 -0.63 -20.34
C SER A 290 2.17 0.26 -21.50
N GLY A 291 1.18 -0.19 -22.29
CA GLY A 291 0.55 0.59 -23.35
C GLY A 291 -0.47 1.63 -22.87
N CYS A 292 -0.80 1.66 -21.57
CA CYS A 292 -1.74 2.63 -21.00
C CYS A 292 -1.16 4.04 -21.06
N ARG A 293 -2.01 5.02 -21.36
CA ARG A 293 -1.63 6.44 -21.39
C ARG A 293 -1.59 7.05 -20.00
N ALA A 294 -0.64 7.95 -19.80
CA ALA A 294 -0.51 8.79 -18.62
C ALA A 294 -0.07 10.19 -19.04
N MET A 295 -0.52 11.21 -18.30
CA MET A 295 -0.08 12.58 -18.48
C MET A 295 1.10 12.85 -17.53
N ILE A 296 2.14 13.52 -18.01
CA ILE A 296 3.30 13.87 -17.18
C ILE A 296 2.94 15.02 -16.24
N GLY A 297 3.30 14.88 -14.97
CA GLY A 297 3.10 15.88 -13.92
C GLY A 297 2.05 15.50 -12.88
N GLN A 298 1.88 16.38 -11.89
CA GLN A 298 0.87 16.30 -10.83
C GLN A 298 -0.42 17.02 -11.26
N VAL A 299 -1.58 16.61 -10.74
CA VAL A 299 -2.84 17.32 -11.01
C VAL A 299 -2.86 18.67 -10.31
N ALA A 300 -3.21 19.73 -11.05
CA ALA A 300 -3.29 21.08 -10.52
C ALA A 300 -4.33 21.25 -9.39
N GLY A 301 -4.14 22.30 -8.59
CA GLY A 301 -5.04 22.69 -7.50
C GLY A 301 -4.83 21.91 -6.19
N GLY A 302 -3.61 21.38 -5.98
CA GLY A 302 -3.21 20.76 -4.71
C GLY A 302 -3.34 21.70 -3.50
N GLY A 303 -3.25 21.14 -2.30
CA GLY A 303 -3.25 21.93 -1.05
C GLY A 303 -4.61 22.52 -0.63
N ARG A 304 -5.66 22.42 -1.46
CA ARG A 304 -7.00 22.91 -1.12
C ARG A 304 -7.57 22.31 0.18
N THR A 305 -7.19 21.08 0.52
CA THR A 305 -7.71 20.40 1.71
C THR A 305 -7.01 20.84 3.00
N GLU A 306 -5.81 21.40 2.92
CA GLU A 306 -5.07 21.85 4.10
C GLU A 306 -5.79 23.01 4.81
N LYS A 307 -6.51 23.84 4.05
CA LYS A 307 -7.33 24.91 4.61
C LYS A 307 -8.59 24.34 5.29
N PRO A 308 -8.77 24.53 6.61
CA PRO A 308 -9.96 24.05 7.29
C PRO A 308 -11.22 24.83 6.86
N MET A 309 -12.37 24.14 6.86
CA MET A 309 -13.68 24.77 6.62
C MET A 309 -14.26 25.24 7.95
N LEU A 310 -14.28 26.56 8.18
CA LEU A 310 -14.76 27.15 9.44
C LEU A 310 -16.29 27.26 9.49
N LYS A 311 -16.92 27.77 8.43
CA LYS A 311 -18.37 28.04 8.38
C LYS A 311 -19.16 26.87 7.77
N ALA A 312 -20.32 26.55 8.34
CA ALA A 312 -21.24 25.56 7.79
C ALA A 312 -21.75 25.92 6.38
N GLY A 313 -21.97 27.21 6.11
CA GLY A 313 -22.36 27.72 4.79
C GLY A 313 -21.36 27.38 3.69
N ASN A 314 -20.05 27.36 4.00
CA ASN A 314 -19.01 26.97 3.04
C ASN A 314 -19.15 25.49 2.66
N ALA A 315 -19.48 24.62 3.63
CA ALA A 315 -19.75 23.21 3.37
C ALA A 315 -21.05 23.03 2.56
N TYR A 316 -22.10 23.81 2.88
CA TYR A 316 -23.34 23.82 2.11
C TYR A 316 -23.09 24.11 0.62
N HIS A 317 -22.40 25.21 0.28
CA HIS A 317 -22.12 25.55 -1.12
C HIS A 317 -21.20 24.51 -1.81
N LYS A 318 -20.26 23.90 -1.08
CA LYS A 318 -19.42 22.80 -1.59
C LYS A 318 -20.23 21.56 -1.97
N PHE A 319 -21.24 21.20 -1.17
CA PHE A 319 -22.09 20.03 -1.44
C PHE A 319 -23.27 20.33 -2.35
N ARG A 320 -23.73 21.59 -2.45
CA ARG A 320 -24.77 22.05 -3.37
C ARG A 320 -24.44 21.73 -4.83
N VAL A 321 -23.17 21.93 -5.22
CA VAL A 321 -22.69 21.66 -6.58
C VAL A 321 -22.43 20.16 -6.82
N LYS A 322 -22.28 19.37 -5.75
CA LYS A 322 -22.13 17.91 -5.81
C LYS A 322 -23.49 17.26 -5.57
N ARG A 323 -23.55 15.95 -5.39
CA ARG A 323 -24.80 15.30 -4.95
C ARG A 323 -25.21 15.78 -3.55
N ASN A 324 -26.51 15.78 -3.28
CA ASN A 324 -27.04 16.05 -1.95
C ASN A 324 -26.50 15.01 -0.93
N CYS A 325 -25.55 15.39 -0.09
CA CYS A 325 -25.01 14.51 0.95
C CYS A 325 -24.64 15.24 2.26
N TRP A 326 -25.17 16.45 2.42
CA TRP A 326 -24.99 17.34 3.56
C TRP A 326 -26.31 18.08 3.81
N PRO A 327 -26.75 18.26 5.08
CA PRO A 327 -26.11 17.87 6.34
C PRO A 327 -26.20 16.36 6.63
N LYS A 328 -25.38 15.87 7.58
CA LYS A 328 -25.39 14.46 8.00
C LYS A 328 -25.87 14.33 9.44
N VAL A 329 -27.14 13.97 9.61
CA VAL A 329 -27.68 13.53 10.91
C VAL A 329 -26.99 12.24 11.35
N ARG A 330 -26.59 12.18 12.63
CA ARG A 330 -25.97 11.01 13.29
C ARG A 330 -27.04 9.92 13.49
N GLY A 331 -26.68 8.65 13.30
CA GLY A 331 -27.64 7.54 13.44
C GLY A 331 -28.20 7.38 14.85
N VAL A 332 -27.44 7.75 15.88
CA VAL A 332 -27.86 7.71 17.30
C VAL A 332 -28.88 8.80 17.66
N ALA A 333 -28.96 9.87 16.85
CA ALA A 333 -29.94 10.94 17.06
C ALA A 333 -31.29 10.63 16.39
N MET A 334 -31.43 9.46 15.76
CA MET A 334 -32.64 9.04 15.07
C MET A 334 -33.43 8.05 15.93
N ASN A 335 -34.69 7.83 15.58
CA ASN A 335 -35.53 6.82 16.21
C ASN A 335 -35.10 5.40 15.77
N PRO A 336 -35.41 4.34 16.54
CA PRO A 336 -35.04 2.95 16.20
C PRO A 336 -35.55 2.52 14.82
N VAL A 337 -36.70 3.06 14.41
CA VAL A 337 -37.34 2.78 13.12
C VAL A 337 -36.51 3.30 11.94
N GLU A 338 -35.71 4.36 12.13
CA GLU A 338 -34.99 5.04 11.04
C GLU A 338 -33.53 4.62 10.90
N HIS A 339 -32.92 4.11 11.97
CA HIS A 339 -31.52 3.72 11.99
C HIS A 339 -31.25 2.64 13.06
N PRO A 340 -30.40 1.63 12.79
CA PRO A 340 -30.10 0.57 13.76
C PRO A 340 -29.48 1.06 15.07
N HIS A 341 -28.72 2.15 15.02
CA HIS A 341 -28.13 2.79 16.22
C HIS A 341 -29.09 3.77 16.94
N GLY A 342 -30.31 3.94 16.43
CA GLY A 342 -31.26 4.93 16.92
C GLY A 342 -32.11 4.40 18.08
N GLY A 343 -32.62 5.33 18.90
CA GLY A 343 -33.50 5.04 20.02
C GLY A 343 -32.83 4.94 21.39
N GLY A 344 -33.61 4.45 22.36
CA GLY A 344 -33.26 4.42 23.77
C GLY A 344 -33.50 5.76 24.47
N ASN A 345 -33.54 5.72 25.81
CA ASN A 345 -33.68 6.92 26.65
C ASN A 345 -32.37 7.72 26.71
N HIS A 346 -31.23 7.05 26.54
CA HIS A 346 -29.91 7.67 26.48
C HIS A 346 -29.31 7.47 25.09
N GLN A 347 -28.62 8.49 24.57
CA GLN A 347 -27.98 8.41 23.25
C GLN A 347 -26.72 7.53 23.28
N HIS A 348 -26.88 6.26 22.90
CA HIS A 348 -25.79 5.30 22.75
C HIS A 348 -26.14 4.28 21.66
N ILE A 349 -25.15 3.50 21.18
CA ILE A 349 -25.40 2.51 20.12
C ILE A 349 -26.06 1.24 20.68
N GLY A 350 -25.79 0.88 21.94
CA GLY A 350 -26.35 -0.30 22.60
C GLY A 350 -25.77 -1.65 22.13
N HIS A 351 -25.16 -1.71 20.95
CA HIS A 351 -24.55 -2.91 20.39
C HIS A 351 -23.19 -2.61 19.73
N ALA A 352 -22.46 -3.66 19.33
CA ALA A 352 -21.20 -3.52 18.62
C ALA A 352 -21.37 -2.74 17.31
N SER A 353 -20.54 -1.72 17.09
CA SER A 353 -20.58 -0.87 15.88
C SER A 353 -19.82 -1.46 14.68
N THR A 354 -19.14 -2.58 14.87
CA THR A 354 -18.43 -3.32 13.82
C THR A 354 -19.36 -4.31 13.14
N VAL A 355 -19.49 -4.21 11.83
CA VAL A 355 -20.44 -5.03 11.05
C VAL A 355 -19.72 -5.87 10.00
N ARG A 356 -20.15 -7.11 9.83
CA ARG A 356 -19.63 -8.07 8.84
C ARG A 356 -19.85 -7.58 7.38
N ARG A 357 -18.99 -8.02 6.45
CA ARG A 357 -19.02 -7.57 5.05
C ARG A 357 -20.26 -8.04 4.29
N ASP A 358 -20.76 -9.20 4.65
CA ASP A 358 -21.90 -9.93 4.12
C ASP A 358 -23.24 -9.49 4.76
N ALA A 359 -23.22 -8.57 5.73
CA ALA A 359 -24.45 -8.08 6.36
C ALA A 359 -25.44 -7.53 5.32
N PRO A 360 -26.76 -7.64 5.56
CA PRO A 360 -27.76 -7.14 4.64
C PRO A 360 -27.73 -5.60 4.55
N PRO A 361 -28.27 -5.00 3.48
CA PRO A 361 -28.17 -3.55 3.22
C PRO A 361 -28.67 -2.64 4.36
N GLY A 362 -29.66 -3.10 5.14
CA GLY A 362 -30.20 -2.36 6.29
C GLY A 362 -29.35 -2.46 7.56
N GLN A 363 -28.53 -3.50 7.69
CA GLN A 363 -27.66 -3.74 8.84
C GLN A 363 -26.22 -3.23 8.62
N LYS A 364 -25.84 -2.92 7.37
CA LYS A 364 -24.52 -2.37 7.00
C LYS A 364 -24.32 -0.92 7.43
N VAL A 365 -24.31 -0.68 8.74
CA VAL A 365 -24.06 0.61 9.38
C VAL A 365 -22.84 0.54 10.30
N GLY A 366 -22.26 1.68 10.69
CA GLY A 366 -21.06 1.71 11.52
C GLY A 366 -19.75 1.38 10.77
N LEU A 367 -18.87 0.64 11.43
CA LEU A 367 -17.54 0.28 10.94
C LEU A 367 -17.59 -1.06 10.17
N ILE A 368 -17.77 -0.97 8.86
CA ILE A 368 -17.95 -2.14 7.98
C ILE A 368 -16.63 -2.89 7.78
N ALA A 369 -16.60 -4.17 8.17
CA ALA A 369 -15.47 -5.09 8.05
C ALA A 369 -14.16 -4.49 8.58
N ALA A 370 -14.26 -3.69 9.65
CA ALA A 370 -13.10 -3.08 10.28
C ALA A 370 -12.24 -4.17 10.93
N ARG A 371 -10.98 -4.26 10.49
CA ARG A 371 -10.00 -5.21 11.09
C ARG A 371 -9.31 -4.67 12.34
N ARG A 372 -9.40 -3.35 12.54
CA ARG A 372 -8.85 -2.62 13.68
C ARG A 372 -9.74 -1.40 13.91
N THR A 373 -9.92 -1.05 15.19
CA THR A 373 -10.64 0.13 15.64
C THR A 373 -9.72 1.00 16.51
N GLY A 374 -10.18 2.19 16.90
CA GLY A 374 -9.40 3.13 17.72
C GLY A 374 -8.44 4.03 16.91
N ARG A 375 -7.79 4.96 17.61
CA ARG A 375 -6.82 5.89 17.01
C ARG A 375 -5.54 5.14 16.69
N LEU A 376 -5.04 5.30 15.46
CA LEU A 376 -3.75 4.75 15.06
C LEU A 376 -2.65 5.56 15.77
N ARG A 377 -1.99 4.94 16.76
CA ARG A 377 -0.82 5.47 17.48
C ARG A 377 0.34 4.48 17.33
N GLY A 378 1.58 4.96 17.32
CA GLY A 378 2.80 4.12 17.33
C GLY A 378 3.02 3.26 16.07
N GLN A 379 2.25 3.47 14.99
CA GLN A 379 2.42 2.68 13.77
C GLN A 379 3.75 2.94 13.08
N ALA A 380 4.26 4.18 13.07
CA ALA A 380 5.56 4.46 12.49
C ALA A 380 6.66 3.61 13.15
N ALA A 381 6.70 3.56 14.49
CA ALA A 381 7.65 2.74 15.24
C ALA A 381 7.45 1.23 15.01
N ALA A 382 6.20 0.74 15.06
CA ALA A 382 5.92 -0.69 14.87
C ALA A 382 6.09 -1.18 13.42
N THR A 383 6.00 -0.28 12.43
CA THR A 383 6.22 -0.60 11.01
C THR A 383 7.70 -0.47 10.65
N ALA A 384 8.42 0.50 11.24
CA ALA A 384 9.89 0.60 11.14
C ALA A 384 10.58 -0.63 11.72
N ALA A 385 10.20 -1.06 12.94
CA ALA A 385 10.74 -2.28 13.57
C ALA A 385 10.42 -3.59 12.81
N LYS A 386 9.52 -3.54 11.82
CA LYS A 386 9.20 -4.66 10.90
C LYS A 386 9.88 -4.54 9.55
N ALA A 387 10.46 -3.40 9.22
CA ALA A 387 11.22 -3.18 7.99
C ALA A 387 12.72 -3.47 8.20
N ASP A 388 13.20 -3.35 9.44
CA ASP A 388 14.59 -3.65 9.85
C ASP A 388 14.83 -5.15 10.13
N LYS A 389 13.77 -5.97 10.10
CA LYS A 389 13.82 -7.44 10.12
C LYS A 389 13.43 -7.97 8.75
#